data_AF-A0A926PAI7-F1
#
_entry.id   AF-A0A926PAI7-F1
#
_cell.length_a   1.000
_cell.length_b   1.000
_cell.length_c   1.000
_cell.angle_alpha   90.00
_cell.angle_beta   90.00
_cell.angle_gamma   90.00
#
_symmetry.space_group_name_H-M   'P 1'
#
loop_
_entity.id
_entity.type
_entity.pdbx_description
1 polymer ?
#
loop_
_entity_poly.entity_id
_entity_poly.type
_entity_poly.pdbx_seq_one_letter_code
_entity_poly.pdbx_strand_id
1 'polypeptide(L)'
;MKHSDWLRLQSEGESICATMRQQGYLCRKQTRHLSWKLCKEGQEDYVLTWLPTPISNWTLMPNDTSPQREQLWQLIERTLTSIREEVMKMPKRTSQAEDYSRPWAIIRLLPEARRYTVARFFHRQDAEDHRRFLNRFMPAAEFEVLFDVPNEQLQPTTNQKDD
;
A
#
# COMPACT_ATOMS: atom_id res chain seq x y z
N MET A 1 -13.35 4.60 -4.27
CA MET A 1 -11.96 4.42 -3.79
C MET A 1 -11.36 3.25 -4.56
N LYS A 2 -10.16 3.37 -5.13
CA LYS A 2 -9.53 2.24 -5.83
C LYS A 2 -9.06 1.20 -4.80
N HIS A 3 -8.94 -0.06 -5.19
CA HIS A 3 -8.48 -1.13 -4.30
C HIS A 3 -7.06 -0.86 -3.75
N SER A 4 -6.17 -0.31 -4.58
CA SER A 4 -4.84 0.13 -4.19
C SER A 4 -4.86 1.21 -3.10
N ASP A 5 -5.77 2.17 -3.21
CA ASP A 5 -5.92 3.24 -2.22
C ASP A 5 -6.40 2.66 -0.89
N TRP A 6 -7.31 1.70 -0.94
CA TRP A 6 -7.82 1.02 0.24
C TRP A 6 -6.73 0.23 0.97
N LEU A 7 -5.89 -0.52 0.25
CA LEU A 7 -4.74 -1.23 0.84
C LEU A 7 -3.74 -0.28 1.48
N ARG A 8 -3.42 0.82 0.80
CA ARG A 8 -2.53 1.87 1.33
C ARG A 8 -3.09 2.45 2.64
N LEU A 9 -4.35 2.83 2.65
CA LEU A 9 -5.02 3.37 3.85
C LEU A 9 -5.14 2.32 4.95
N GLN A 10 -5.35 1.05 4.61
CA GLN A 10 -5.32 -0.01 5.61
C GLN A 10 -3.95 -0.07 6.29
N SER A 11 -2.87 -0.02 5.52
CA SER A 11 -1.51 -0.01 6.05
C SER A 11 -1.26 1.22 6.93
N GLU A 12 -1.71 2.41 6.52
CA GLU A 12 -1.60 3.62 7.34
C GLU A 12 -2.31 3.46 8.69
N GLY A 13 -3.56 2.97 8.67
CA GLY A 13 -4.35 2.75 9.89
C GLY A 13 -3.72 1.70 10.81
N GLU A 14 -3.12 0.66 10.25
CA GLU A 14 -2.39 -0.37 11.02
C GLU A 14 -1.11 0.19 11.65
N SER A 15 -0.35 1.03 10.94
CA SER A 15 0.82 1.74 11.49
C SER A 15 0.43 2.70 12.61
N ILE A 16 -0.65 3.48 12.43
CA ILE A 16 -1.18 4.33 13.50
C ILE A 16 -1.52 3.49 14.73
N CYS A 17 -2.23 2.37 14.54
CA CYS A 17 -2.56 1.47 15.64
C CYS A 17 -1.33 0.85 16.31
N ALA A 18 -0.24 0.60 15.57
CA ALA A 18 1.01 0.13 16.16
C ALA A 18 1.60 1.18 17.12
N THR A 19 1.64 2.45 16.70
CA THR A 19 2.06 3.57 17.57
C THR A 19 1.16 3.71 18.80
N MET A 20 -0.15 3.59 18.63
CA MET A 20 -1.11 3.68 19.75
C MET A 20 -0.93 2.55 20.77
N ARG A 21 -0.64 1.32 20.31
CA ARG A 21 -0.33 0.19 21.20
C ARG A 21 0.92 0.43 22.03
N GLN A 22 1.95 1.08 21.47
CA GLN A 22 3.14 1.48 22.23
C GLN A 22 2.83 2.47 23.36
N GLN A 23 1.77 3.28 23.21
CA GLN A 23 1.28 4.20 24.23
C GLN A 23 0.27 3.57 25.21
N GLY A 24 0.07 2.25 25.12
CA GLY A 24 -0.82 1.48 25.99
C GLY A 24 -2.29 1.46 25.56
N TYR A 25 -2.61 1.87 24.32
CA TYR A 25 -3.98 1.78 23.80
C TYR A 25 -4.26 0.39 23.19
N LEU A 26 -5.40 -0.18 23.54
CA LEU A 26 -5.99 -1.32 22.85
C LEU A 26 -6.67 -0.85 21.57
N CYS A 27 -6.20 -1.35 20.43
CA CYS A 27 -6.72 -1.00 19.12
C CYS A 27 -7.55 -2.15 18.54
N ARG A 28 -8.86 -1.95 18.39
CA ARG A 28 -9.79 -2.93 17.82
C ARG A 28 -10.28 -2.48 16.45
N LYS A 29 -9.90 -3.20 15.40
CA LYS A 29 -10.34 -2.94 14.02
C LYS A 29 -11.84 -3.21 13.87
N GLN A 30 -12.55 -2.30 13.22
CA GLN A 30 -13.93 -2.50 12.82
C GLN A 30 -13.99 -3.19 11.45
N THR A 31 -14.83 -4.20 11.30
CA THR A 31 -14.92 -5.00 10.07
C THR A 31 -15.42 -4.16 8.90
N ARG A 32 -14.83 -4.33 7.70
CA ARG A 32 -15.24 -3.68 6.44
C ARG A 32 -15.10 -2.15 6.36
N HIS A 33 -14.57 -1.52 7.40
CA HIS A 33 -14.29 -0.08 7.41
C HIS A 33 -12.81 0.18 7.71
N LEU A 34 -12.31 1.32 7.22
CA LEU A 34 -11.03 1.87 7.65
C LEU A 34 -11.24 2.60 8.98
N SER A 35 -11.63 1.83 10.01
CA SER A 35 -11.92 2.35 11.34
C SER A 35 -11.43 1.42 12.44
N TRP A 36 -10.91 2.03 13.50
CA TRP A 36 -10.37 1.36 14.69
C TRP A 36 -10.88 2.06 15.94
N LYS A 37 -11.37 1.26 16.90
CA LYS A 37 -11.65 1.72 18.24
C LYS A 37 -10.35 1.71 19.05
N LEU A 38 -10.05 2.82 19.70
CA LEU A 38 -8.90 3.02 20.58
C LEU A 38 -9.43 3.11 22.01
N CYS A 39 -9.07 2.14 22.83
CA CYS A 39 -9.47 2.04 24.23
C CYS A 39 -8.23 2.06 25.11
N LYS A 40 -8.26 2.77 26.24
CA LYS A 40 -7.21 2.70 27.25
C LYS A 40 -7.82 2.78 28.64
N GLU A 41 -7.31 1.98 29.56
CA GLU A 41 -7.85 1.89 30.91
C GLU A 41 -7.80 3.25 31.62
N GLY A 42 -8.94 3.70 32.15
CA GLY A 42 -9.09 5.00 32.80
C GLY A 42 -9.20 6.20 31.85
N GLN A 43 -9.38 5.98 30.55
CA GLN A 43 -9.52 7.03 29.54
C GLN A 43 -10.75 6.82 28.65
N GLU A 44 -11.20 7.91 28.00
CA GLU A 44 -12.31 7.85 27.05
C GLU A 44 -11.96 7.03 25.80
N ASP A 45 -12.98 6.37 25.26
CA ASP A 45 -12.86 5.58 24.04
C ASP A 45 -12.90 6.48 22.80
N TYR A 46 -11.92 6.33 21.91
CA TYR A 46 -11.88 7.06 20.65
C TYR A 46 -12.09 6.12 19.45
N VAL A 47 -12.57 6.67 18.35
CA VAL A 47 -12.67 5.97 17.06
C VAL A 47 -11.84 6.73 16.05
N LEU A 48 -10.76 6.09 15.59
CA LEU A 48 -10.00 6.52 14.43
C LEU A 48 -10.72 6.03 13.18
N THR A 49 -11.02 6.91 12.23
CA THR A 49 -11.68 6.54 10.98
C THR A 49 -11.14 7.35 9.81
N TRP A 50 -11.03 6.72 8.65
CA TRP A 50 -10.79 7.43 7.39
C TRP A 50 -12.11 7.97 6.85
N LEU A 51 -12.18 9.27 6.59
CA LEU A 51 -13.32 9.89 5.92
C LEU A 51 -12.99 10.10 4.44
N PRO A 52 -13.84 9.61 3.51
CA PRO A 52 -13.65 9.83 2.07
C PRO A 52 -13.86 11.32 1.71
N THR A 53 -13.82 11.61 0.42
CA THR A 53 -14.11 12.96 -0.11
C THR A 53 -15.40 13.54 0.49
N PRO A 54 -15.42 14.83 0.87
CA PRO A 54 -14.39 15.84 0.58
C PRO A 54 -13.22 15.86 1.58
N ILE A 55 -13.35 15.22 2.74
CA ILE A 55 -12.36 15.33 3.83
C ILE A 55 -11.06 14.61 3.46
N SER A 56 -11.16 13.41 2.88
CA SER A 56 -10.02 12.60 2.40
C SER A 56 -8.88 12.50 3.42
N ASN A 57 -9.22 12.29 4.69
CA ASN A 57 -8.25 12.28 5.78
C ASN A 57 -8.70 11.32 6.90
N TRP A 58 -7.73 10.93 7.74
CA TRP A 58 -8.02 10.33 9.03
C TRP A 58 -8.74 11.33 9.93
N THR A 59 -9.56 10.84 10.84
CA THR A 59 -10.25 11.66 11.84
C THR A 59 -10.42 10.83 13.11
N LEU A 60 -10.32 11.50 14.25
CA LEU A 60 -10.53 10.91 15.56
C LEU A 60 -11.86 11.43 16.13
N MET A 61 -12.74 10.51 16.54
CA MET A 61 -14.04 10.80 17.14
C MET A 61 -14.07 10.30 18.60
N PRO A 62 -14.70 11.03 19.55
CA PRO A 62 -15.34 12.32 19.36
C PRO A 62 -14.34 13.46 19.10
N ASN A 63 -14.76 14.46 18.32
CA ASN A 63 -13.99 15.67 18.05
C ASN A 63 -14.14 16.66 19.21
N ASP A 64 -13.65 16.26 20.39
CA ASP A 64 -13.62 17.12 21.57
C ASP A 64 -12.37 18.02 21.58
N THR A 65 -12.33 18.99 22.50
CA THR A 65 -11.17 19.85 22.75
C THR A 65 -10.35 19.35 23.95
N SER A 66 -10.45 18.06 24.28
CA SER A 66 -9.72 17.51 25.42
C SER A 66 -8.21 17.51 25.15
N PRO A 67 -7.37 17.78 26.16
CA PRO A 67 -5.92 17.70 26.00
C PRO A 67 -5.45 16.29 25.62
N GLN A 68 -6.20 15.26 26.05
CA GLN A 68 -5.93 13.88 25.68
C GLN A 68 -6.10 13.65 24.18
N ARG A 69 -7.22 14.11 23.61
CA ARG A 69 -7.47 13.99 22.17
C ARG A 69 -6.43 14.76 21.37
N GLU A 70 -6.06 15.96 21.79
CA GLU A 70 -5.00 16.74 21.11
C GLU A 70 -3.67 15.97 21.11
N GLN A 71 -3.27 15.39 22.25
CA GLN A 71 -2.07 14.55 22.33
C GLN A 71 -2.14 13.33 21.40
N LEU A 72 -3.29 12.65 21.36
CA LEU A 72 -3.53 11.53 20.45
C LEU A 72 -3.43 11.98 18.98
N TRP A 73 -4.05 13.11 18.65
CA TRP A 73 -4.05 13.65 17.30
C TRP A 73 -2.65 14.04 16.83
N GLN A 74 -1.87 14.71 17.69
CA GLN A 74 -0.47 15.01 17.43
C GLN A 74 0.37 13.76 17.14
N LEU A 75 0.10 12.66 17.86
CA LEU A 75 0.79 11.39 17.62
C LEU A 75 0.38 10.74 16.28
N ILE A 76 -0.90 10.82 15.93
CA ILE A 76 -1.40 10.35 14.61
C ILE A 76 -0.74 11.15 13.50
N GLU A 77 -0.74 12.48 13.59
CA GLU A 77 -0.14 13.36 12.57
C GLU A 77 1.36 13.11 12.39
N ARG A 78 2.10 12.93 13.51
CA ARG A 78 3.52 12.56 13.46
C ARG A 78 3.73 11.22 12.77
N THR A 79 2.91 10.22 13.09
CA THR A 79 2.99 8.88 12.46
C THR A 79 2.71 8.98 10.96
N LEU A 80 1.66 9.70 10.56
CA LEU A 80 1.32 9.92 9.15
C LEU A 80 2.43 10.67 8.40
N THR A 81 3.07 11.64 9.06
CA THR A 81 4.20 12.38 8.49
C THR A 81 5.42 11.48 8.31
N SER A 82 5.75 10.64 9.30
CA SER A 82 6.82 9.65 9.19
C SER A 82 6.59 8.68 8.03
N ILE A 83 5.38 8.13 7.89
CA ILE A 83 5.03 7.23 6.78
C ILE A 83 5.23 7.94 5.42
N ARG A 84 4.80 9.19 5.30
CA ARG A 84 4.97 9.98 4.08
C ARG A 84 6.45 10.26 3.78
N GLU A 85 7.24 10.55 4.80
CA GLU A 85 8.67 10.77 4.66
C GLU A 85 9.45 9.50 4.34
N GLU A 86 9.10 8.36 4.94
CA GLU A 86 9.68 7.05 4.63
C GLU A 86 9.42 6.67 3.17
N VAL A 87 8.20 6.90 2.67
CA VAL A 87 7.87 6.75 1.24
C VAL A 87 8.70 7.68 0.34
N MET A 88 9.08 8.86 0.83
CA MET A 88 9.93 9.82 0.07
C MET A 88 11.43 9.54 0.16
N LYS A 89 11.91 8.93 1.27
CA LYS A 89 13.33 8.59 1.51
C LYS A 89 13.72 7.22 0.97
N MET A 90 12.77 6.32 0.70
CA MET A 90 13.05 5.11 -0.05
C MET A 90 13.45 5.50 -1.48
N PRO A 91 14.58 4.99 -2.04
CA PRO A 91 14.78 5.07 -3.48
C PRO A 91 13.56 4.43 -4.12
N LYS A 92 13.00 5.13 -5.11
CA LYS A 92 11.75 4.85 -5.82
C LYS A 92 11.67 3.40 -6.33
N ARG A 93 11.50 2.43 -5.44
CA ARG A 93 10.97 1.10 -5.73
C ARG A 93 9.48 1.25 -5.65
N THR A 94 8.91 1.72 -6.76
CA THR A 94 7.56 1.32 -7.13
C THR A 94 7.55 -0.20 -7.22
N SER A 95 7.23 -0.86 -6.11
CA SER A 95 6.68 -2.20 -6.08
C SER A 95 6.00 -2.35 -4.74
N GLN A 96 4.67 -2.19 -4.75
CA GLN A 96 3.80 -2.98 -3.86
C GLN A 96 4.42 -4.36 -3.73
N ALA A 97 4.47 -4.97 -2.53
CA ALA A 97 4.93 -6.35 -2.36
C ALA A 97 4.35 -7.18 -3.51
N GLU A 98 5.20 -7.50 -4.48
CA GLU A 98 4.73 -7.99 -5.77
C GLU A 98 4.22 -9.39 -5.47
N ASP A 99 2.91 -9.56 -5.52
CA ASP A 99 2.28 -10.86 -5.38
C ASP A 99 2.69 -11.71 -6.60
N TYR A 100 3.85 -12.34 -6.49
CA TYR A 100 4.46 -13.18 -7.51
C TYR A 100 3.73 -14.51 -7.69
N SER A 101 2.62 -14.75 -6.97
CA SER A 101 1.72 -15.86 -7.29
C SER A 101 1.15 -15.74 -8.72
N ARG A 102 1.17 -14.53 -9.30
CA ARG A 102 0.70 -14.22 -10.66
C ARG A 102 1.89 -13.80 -11.53
N PRO A 103 2.58 -14.75 -12.19
CA PRO A 103 3.85 -14.47 -12.84
C PRO A 103 3.67 -13.76 -14.19
N TRP A 104 2.47 -13.72 -14.77
CA TRP A 104 2.25 -13.04 -16.05
C TRP A 104 1.86 -11.59 -15.83
N ALA A 105 2.75 -10.66 -16.11
CA ALA A 105 2.54 -9.23 -15.93
C ALA A 105 2.31 -8.52 -17.27
N ILE A 106 1.37 -7.59 -17.31
CA ILE A 106 1.26 -6.61 -18.40
C ILE A 106 2.02 -5.36 -17.97
N ILE A 107 3.02 -4.95 -18.74
CA ILE A 107 3.69 -3.67 -18.56
C ILE A 107 3.21 -2.67 -19.60
N ARG A 108 3.17 -1.39 -19.21
CA ARG A 108 3.03 -0.28 -20.13
C ARG A 108 4.40 0.35 -20.34
N LEU A 109 4.78 0.50 -21.61
CA LEU A 109 5.96 1.26 -22.00
C LEU A 109 5.61 2.75 -22.06
N LEU A 110 6.51 3.55 -21.52
CA LEU A 110 6.44 5.01 -21.56
C LEU A 110 7.67 5.53 -22.32
N PRO A 111 7.60 6.77 -22.83
CA PRO A 111 8.78 7.49 -23.28
C PRO A 111 9.91 7.50 -22.23
N GLU A 112 11.14 7.78 -22.69
CA GLU A 112 12.34 7.77 -21.85
C GLU A 112 12.72 6.40 -21.25
N ALA A 113 12.39 5.31 -21.93
CA ALA A 113 12.67 3.93 -21.49
C ALA A 113 12.10 3.59 -20.10
N ARG A 114 11.00 4.25 -19.73
CA ARG A 114 10.29 4.00 -18.47
C ARG A 114 9.20 2.95 -18.68
N ARG A 115 8.91 2.19 -17.63
CA ARG A 115 7.81 1.20 -17.64
C ARG A 115 7.15 1.10 -16.28
N TYR A 116 5.90 0.68 -16.26
CA TYR A 116 5.22 0.28 -15.02
C TYR A 116 4.27 -0.90 -15.27
N THR A 117 4.06 -1.71 -14.23
CA THR A 117 3.15 -2.86 -14.27
C THR A 117 1.70 -2.39 -14.17
N VAL A 118 0.89 -2.79 -15.15
CA VAL A 118 -0.54 -2.48 -15.24
C VAL A 118 -1.37 -3.49 -14.44
N ALA A 119 -1.08 -4.78 -14.61
CA ALA A 119 -1.81 -5.88 -13.96
C ALA A 119 -0.99 -7.18 -14.00
N ARG A 120 -1.31 -8.14 -13.11
CA ARG A 120 -0.72 -9.50 -13.06
C ARG A 120 -1.80 -10.59 -13.16
N PHE A 121 -1.47 -11.70 -13.81
CA PHE A 121 -2.35 -12.84 -14.10
C PHE A 121 -1.67 -14.17 -13.78
N PHE A 122 -2.50 -15.18 -13.46
CA PHE A 122 -2.03 -16.56 -13.28
C PHE A 122 -1.70 -17.22 -14.61
N HIS A 123 -2.54 -17.00 -15.63
CA HIS A 123 -2.38 -17.59 -16.95
C HIS A 123 -1.94 -16.52 -17.95
N ARG A 124 -1.03 -16.91 -18.86
CA ARG A 124 -0.59 -16.06 -19.97
C ARG A 124 -1.76 -15.61 -20.85
N GLN A 125 -2.71 -16.51 -21.08
CA GLN A 125 -3.85 -16.25 -21.97
C GLN A 125 -4.70 -15.09 -21.47
N ASP A 126 -5.01 -15.07 -20.16
CA ASP A 126 -5.77 -14.00 -19.52
C ASP A 126 -5.05 -12.64 -19.68
N ALA A 127 -3.72 -12.64 -19.53
CA ALA A 127 -2.91 -11.44 -19.72
C ALA A 127 -2.94 -10.95 -21.17
N GLU A 128 -2.86 -11.86 -22.14
CA GLU A 128 -2.87 -11.53 -23.56
C GLU A 128 -4.23 -11.00 -24.03
N ASP A 129 -5.32 -11.61 -23.57
CA ASP A 129 -6.68 -11.15 -23.87
C ASP A 129 -6.93 -9.77 -23.25
N HIS A 130 -6.44 -9.53 -22.03
CA HIS A 130 -6.49 -8.21 -21.42
C HIS A 130 -5.63 -7.18 -22.17
N ARG A 131 -4.44 -7.57 -22.66
CA ARG A 131 -3.58 -6.71 -23.49
C ARG A 131 -4.29 -6.30 -24.79
N ARG A 132 -4.99 -7.22 -25.46
CA ARG A 132 -5.80 -6.92 -26.66
C ARG A 132 -6.88 -5.88 -26.36
N PHE A 133 -7.56 -6.01 -25.23
CA PHE A 133 -8.53 -5.02 -24.77
C PHE A 133 -7.89 -3.65 -24.55
N LEU A 134 -6.73 -3.60 -23.87
CA LEU A 134 -5.99 -2.35 -23.62
C LEU A 134 -5.53 -1.68 -24.92
N ASN A 135 -5.02 -2.44 -25.89
CA ASN A 135 -4.62 -1.93 -27.20
C ASN A 135 -5.80 -1.31 -27.96
N ARG A 136 -7.00 -1.89 -27.85
CA ARG A 136 -8.22 -1.34 -28.47
C ARG A 136 -8.66 -0.03 -27.80
N PHE A 137 -8.53 0.05 -26.48
CA PHE A 137 -8.95 1.22 -25.70
C PHE A 137 -7.93 2.37 -25.74
N MET A 138 -6.64 2.06 -25.84
CA MET A 138 -5.53 3.01 -25.88
C MET A 138 -4.53 2.63 -26.98
N PRO A 139 -4.86 2.86 -28.26
CA PRO A 139 -4.01 2.46 -29.38
C PRO A 139 -2.66 3.19 -29.43
N ALA A 140 -2.56 4.36 -28.79
CA ALA A 140 -1.32 5.13 -28.70
C ALA A 140 -0.39 4.69 -27.55
N ALA A 141 -0.81 3.74 -26.70
CA ALA A 141 0.01 3.22 -25.62
C ALA A 141 0.55 1.84 -25.98
N GLU A 142 1.81 1.59 -25.65
CA GLU A 142 2.46 0.31 -25.89
C GLU A 142 2.38 -0.58 -24.65
N PHE A 143 1.93 -1.82 -24.85
CA PHE A 143 1.79 -2.81 -23.79
C PHE A 143 2.47 -4.12 -24.17
N GLU A 144 3.20 -4.69 -23.21
CA GLU A 144 3.86 -5.99 -23.35
C GLU A 144 3.45 -6.94 -22.22
N VAL A 145 3.37 -8.23 -22.54
CA VAL A 145 3.13 -9.31 -21.57
C VAL A 145 4.46 -9.99 -21.29
N LEU A 146 4.84 -10.03 -20.01
CA LEU A 146 6.09 -10.59 -19.52
C LEU A 146 5.81 -11.73 -18.55
N PHE A 147 6.73 -12.69 -18.50
CA PHE A 147 6.85 -13.55 -17.34
C PHE A 147 7.78 -12.86 -16.34
N ASP A 148 7.23 -12.42 -15.22
CA ASP A 148 7.90 -11.63 -14.20
C ASP A 148 7.76 -12.33 -12.84
N VAL A 149 8.87 -12.90 -12.37
CA VAL A 149 9.04 -13.59 -11.08
C VAL A 149 10.35 -13.09 -10.45
N PRO A 150 10.45 -13.02 -9.11
CA PRO A 150 11.62 -12.47 -8.46
C PRO A 150 12.80 -13.41 -8.68
N ASN A 151 13.93 -12.83 -9.05
CA ASN A 151 15.10 -13.55 -9.51
C ASN A 151 15.96 -14.09 -8.36
N GLU A 152 15.38 -14.82 -7.40
CA GLU A 152 16.16 -15.54 -6.38
C GLU A 152 16.83 -16.82 -6.92
N GLN A 153 16.52 -17.23 -8.17
CA GLN A 153 17.00 -18.49 -8.76
C GLN A 153 18.05 -18.35 -9.88
N LEU A 154 18.52 -17.14 -10.21
CA LEU A 154 19.67 -16.95 -11.12
C LEU A 154 20.86 -16.36 -10.37
N GLN A 155 21.39 -17.11 -9.40
CA GLN A 155 22.80 -16.96 -9.06
C GLN A 155 23.61 -17.81 -10.06
N PRO A 156 24.54 -17.24 -10.83
CA PRO A 156 25.54 -18.05 -11.50
C PRO A 156 26.36 -18.73 -10.40
N THR A 157 26.22 -20.04 -10.26
CA THR A 157 27.17 -20.87 -9.52
C THR A 157 28.48 -20.86 -10.30
N THR A 158 29.26 -19.80 -10.16
CA THR A 158 30.69 -19.84 -10.48
C THR A 158 31.33 -20.71 -9.42
N ASN A 159 31.23 -22.02 -9.61
CA ASN A 159 32.05 -23.00 -8.93
C ASN A 159 33.50 -22.71 -9.32
N GLN A 160 34.20 -22.04 -8.40
CA GLN A 160 35.64 -22.13 -8.25
C GLN A 160 35.97 -23.63 -8.13
N LYS A 161 36.63 -24.19 -9.14
CA LYS A 161 37.28 -25.49 -9.03
C LYS A 161 38.76 -25.28 -9.32
N ASP A 162 39.53 -25.45 -8.26
CA ASP A 162 40.98 -25.51 -8.27
C ASP A 162 41.48 -26.54 -9.28
N ASP A 163 42.52 -26.16 -10.03
CA ASP A 163 43.74 -26.96 -10.29
C ASP A 163 44.85 -26.00 -10.79
#